data_AF-C0W376-F1
#
_entry.id   AF-C0W376-F1
#
_cell.length_a   1.000
_cell.length_b   1.000
_cell.length_c   1.000
_cell.angle_alpha   90.00
_cell.angle_beta   90.00
_cell.angle_gamma   90.00
#
_symmetry.space_group_name_H-M   'P 1'
#
loop_
_entity.id
_entity.type
_entity.pdbx_description
1 polymer ?
#
loop_
_entity_poly.entity_id
_entity_poly.type
_entity_poly.pdbx_seq_one_letter_code
_entity_poly.pdbx_strand_id
1 'polypeptide(L)'
;MATAREEMVLDVGAPAHGGHCVARPVGQPDGHVVFVRHALPGETVRAVMTQKTSKTWRAETVEVLAASPDRVRPAWAEAGAEGVGGGELSHVALPAQRTWKRWVLADCLRRIG
;
A
#
# COMPACT_ATOMS: atom_id res chain seq x y z
N MET A 1 14.77 2.09 -24.94
CA MET A 1 13.47 2.78 -24.78
C MET A 1 12.82 2.25 -23.52
N ALA A 2 12.62 3.08 -22.49
CA ALA A 2 11.94 2.65 -21.27
C ALA A 2 10.48 2.32 -21.61
N THR A 3 10.06 1.10 -21.36
CA THR A 3 8.65 0.70 -21.42
C THR A 3 7.85 1.63 -20.51
N ALA A 4 6.80 2.24 -21.04
CA ALA A 4 5.88 3.05 -20.26
C ALA A 4 5.34 2.19 -19.11
N ARG A 5 5.68 2.57 -17.87
CA ARG A 5 5.18 1.88 -16.68
C ARG A 5 3.68 2.19 -16.56
N GLU A 6 2.85 1.16 -16.46
CA GLU A 6 1.40 1.34 -16.39
C GLU A 6 1.01 1.93 -15.03
N GLU A 7 0.37 3.09 -15.05
CA GLU A 7 -0.08 3.80 -13.84
C GLU A 7 -1.59 3.70 -13.65
N MET A 8 -2.00 3.71 -12.38
CA MET A 8 -3.41 3.75 -11.99
C MET A 8 -3.58 4.55 -10.70
N VAL A 9 -4.70 5.25 -10.59
CA VAL A 9 -5.10 5.90 -9.33
C VAL A 9 -5.92 4.91 -8.50
N LEU A 10 -5.55 4.75 -7.24
CA LEU A 10 -6.08 3.75 -6.32
C LEU A 10 -6.65 4.40 -5.06
N ASP A 11 -7.83 3.93 -4.64
CA ASP A 11 -8.35 4.13 -3.28
C ASP A 11 -7.81 3.03 -2.36
N VAL A 12 -7.10 3.46 -1.32
CA VAL A 12 -6.32 2.57 -0.45
C VAL A 12 -7.15 2.16 0.77
N GLY A 13 -7.41 0.86 0.87
CA GLY A 13 -8.21 0.26 1.93
C GLY A 13 -7.38 -0.37 3.04
N ALA A 14 -7.87 -1.48 3.57
CA ALA A 14 -7.29 -2.15 4.73
C ALA A 14 -5.85 -2.65 4.47
N PRO A 15 -5.00 -2.67 5.50
CA PRO A 15 -3.68 -3.24 5.40
C PRO A 15 -3.72 -4.76 5.23
N ALA A 16 -2.67 -5.27 4.61
CA ALA A 16 -2.32 -6.68 4.53
C ALA A 16 -0.95 -6.92 5.20
N HIS A 17 -0.60 -8.19 5.35
CA HIS A 17 0.73 -8.59 5.82
C HIS A 17 1.85 -8.05 4.91
N GLY A 18 3.06 -7.89 5.46
CA GLY A 18 4.21 -7.44 4.68
C GLY A 18 4.17 -5.96 4.29
N GLY A 19 3.41 -5.12 4.99
CA GLY A 19 3.40 -3.67 4.79
C GLY A 19 2.69 -3.20 3.51
N HIS A 20 1.80 -4.03 2.96
CA HIS A 20 0.98 -3.67 1.81
C HIS A 20 -0.40 -3.18 2.27
N CYS A 21 -1.07 -2.37 1.46
CA CYS A 21 -2.51 -2.16 1.57
C CYS A 21 -3.25 -2.87 0.43
N VAL A 22 -4.49 -3.26 0.70
CA VAL A 22 -5.44 -3.68 -0.33
C VAL A 22 -6.12 -2.44 -0.86
N ALA A 23 -6.04 -2.23 -2.17
CA ALA A 23 -6.57 -1.06 -2.85
C ALA A 23 -7.38 -1.46 -4.08
N ARG A 24 -8.18 -0.52 -4.58
CA ARG A 24 -8.97 -0.69 -5.80
C ARG A 24 -8.91 0.58 -6.65
N PRO A 25 -9.15 0.48 -7.98
CA PRO A 25 -9.15 1.66 -8.82
C PRO A 25 -10.22 2.65 -8.38
N VAL A 26 -9.87 3.95 -8.38
CA VAL A 26 -10.82 5.01 -8.04
C VAL A 26 -12.05 4.94 -8.94
N GLY A 27 -13.23 5.02 -8.34
CA GLY A 27 -14.51 4.95 -9.06
C GLY A 27 -14.89 3.53 -9.54
N GLN A 28 -14.09 2.51 -9.22
CA GLN A 28 -14.37 1.11 -9.57
C GLN A 28 -14.21 0.20 -8.33
N PRO A 29 -15.13 0.26 -7.36
CA PRO A 29 -15.05 -0.52 -6.12
C PRO A 29 -15.13 -2.04 -6.35
N ASP A 30 -15.63 -2.50 -7.50
CA ASP A 30 -15.64 -3.91 -7.89
C ASP A 30 -14.49 -4.28 -8.83
N GLY A 31 -13.58 -3.33 -9.11
CA GLY A 31 -12.41 -3.52 -9.95
C GLY A 31 -11.37 -4.45 -9.32
N HIS A 32 -10.27 -4.68 -10.05
CA HIS A 32 -9.20 -5.58 -9.60
C HIS A 32 -8.68 -5.23 -8.21
N VAL A 33 -8.44 -6.27 -7.40
CA VAL A 33 -7.79 -6.13 -6.11
C VAL A 33 -6.29 -5.90 -6.33
N VAL A 34 -5.79 -4.77 -5.84
CA VAL A 34 -4.39 -4.37 -5.98
C VAL A 34 -3.73 -4.33 -4.61
N PHE A 35 -2.64 -5.08 -4.43
CA PHE A 35 -1.78 -4.94 -3.27
C PHE A 35 -0.75 -3.84 -3.54
N VAL A 36 -0.89 -2.71 -2.84
CA VAL A 36 -0.05 -1.52 -3.05
C VAL A 36 0.95 -1.35 -1.90
N ARG A 37 2.22 -1.11 -2.23
CA ARG A 37 3.27 -0.72 -1.27
C ARG A 37 3.33 0.79 -1.10
N HIS A 38 3.85 1.22 0.05
CA HIS A 38 4.11 2.62 0.41
C HIS A 38 2.87 3.52 0.50
N ALA A 39 1.70 2.92 0.70
CA ALA A 39 0.43 3.60 0.90
C ALA A 39 -0.14 3.28 2.28
N LEU A 40 -0.89 4.22 2.85
CA LEU A 40 -1.64 4.06 4.09
C LEU A 40 -3.13 3.86 3.80
N PRO A 41 -3.87 3.16 4.69
CA PRO A 41 -5.31 3.13 4.64
C PRO A 41 -5.93 4.53 4.63
N GLY A 42 -6.95 4.73 3.78
CA GLY A 42 -7.66 6.00 3.62
C GLY A 42 -7.02 6.96 2.63
N GLU A 43 -5.90 6.59 1.99
CA GLU A 43 -5.26 7.42 0.97
C GLU A 43 -5.87 7.24 -0.42
N THR A 44 -5.69 8.25 -1.26
CA THR A 44 -5.78 8.12 -2.71
C THR A 44 -4.38 8.30 -3.28
N VAL A 45 -3.91 7.32 -4.05
CA VAL A 45 -2.53 7.30 -4.55
C VAL A 45 -2.48 7.03 -6.05
N ARG A 46 -1.51 7.62 -6.73
CA ARG A 46 -1.08 7.18 -8.06
C ARG A 46 0.00 6.11 -7.86
N ALA A 47 -0.22 4.96 -8.47
CA ALA A 47 0.66 3.82 -8.32
C ALA A 47 1.02 3.21 -9.68
N VAL A 48 2.26 2.75 -9.78
CA VAL A 48 2.76 2.00 -10.93
C VAL A 48 2.53 0.51 -10.69
N MET A 49 1.96 -0.18 -11.68
CA MET A 49 1.79 -1.63 -11.65
C MET A 49 3.15 -2.32 -11.77
N THR A 50 3.45 -3.21 -10.82
CA THR A 50 4.70 -3.99 -10.78
C THR A 50 4.48 -5.45 -11.15
N GLN A 51 3.28 -5.98 -10.94
CA GLN A 51 2.92 -7.34 -11.33
C GLN A 51 1.41 -7.46 -11.57
N LYS A 52 1.02 -8.18 -12.62
CA LYS A 52 -0.37 -8.53 -12.89
C LYS A 52 -0.51 -10.02 -13.11
N THR A 53 -1.46 -10.63 -12.42
CA THR A 53 -1.88 -12.01 -12.63
C THR A 53 -3.41 -12.05 -12.75
N SER A 54 -3.97 -13.21 -13.11
CA SER A 54 -5.42 -13.40 -13.15
C SER A 54 -6.09 -13.28 -11.78
N LYS A 55 -5.34 -13.41 -10.68
CA LYS A 55 -5.88 -13.42 -9.30
C LYS A 55 -5.58 -12.14 -8.53
N THR A 56 -4.38 -11.59 -8.68
CA THR A 56 -3.89 -10.47 -7.86
C THR A 56 -3.00 -9.55 -8.65
N TRP A 57 -3.13 -8.25 -8.42
CA TRP A 57 -2.23 -7.23 -8.97
C TRP A 57 -1.39 -6.63 -7.84
N ARG A 58 -0.19 -6.17 -8.19
CA ARG A 58 0.72 -5.48 -7.28
C ARG A 58 1.13 -4.15 -7.87
N ALA A 59 1.29 -3.17 -6.98
CA ALA A 59 1.63 -1.82 -7.37
C ALA A 59 2.53 -1.14 -6.34
N GLU A 60 3.19 -0.08 -6.79
CA GLU A 60 4.01 0.77 -5.95
C GLU A 60 3.54 2.21 -6.05
N THR A 61 3.30 2.83 -4.90
CA THR A 61 2.92 4.24 -4.85
C THR A 61 4.06 5.11 -5.35
N VAL A 62 3.78 5.93 -6.36
CA VAL A 62 4.73 6.91 -6.91
C VAL A 62 4.35 8.33 -6.51
N GLU A 63 3.08 8.58 -6.23
CA GLU A 63 2.58 9.88 -5.77
C GLU A 63 1.35 9.69 -4.86
N VAL A 64 1.29 10.45 -3.78
CA VAL A 64 0.15 10.46 -2.84
C VAL A 64 -0.71 11.66 -3.18
N LEU A 65 -1.91 11.43 -3.71
CA LEU A 65 -2.83 12.48 -4.15
C LEU A 65 -3.67 13.03 -2.99
N ALA A 66 -4.07 12.14 -2.08
CA ALA A 66 -4.72 12.48 -0.81
C ALA A 66 -4.05 11.68 0.30
N ALA A 67 -3.32 12.38 1.18
CA ALA A 67 -2.53 11.77 2.24
C ALA A 67 -3.37 11.46 3.48
N SER A 68 -3.05 10.35 4.14
CA SER A 68 -3.59 10.04 5.46
C SER A 68 -2.99 10.98 6.51
N PRO A 69 -3.75 11.39 7.54
CA PRO A 69 -3.19 12.17 8.65
C PRO A 69 -2.08 11.45 9.41
N ASP A 70 -2.00 10.12 9.29
CA ASP A 70 -0.97 9.29 9.91
C ASP A 70 0.31 9.17 9.07
N ARG A 71 0.35 9.77 7.87
CA ARG A 71 1.55 9.77 7.04
C ARG A 71 2.59 10.71 7.61
N VAL A 72 3.82 10.22 7.75
CA VAL A 72 4.98 10.99 8.18
C VAL A 72 6.11 10.86 7.18
N ARG A 73 7.09 11.77 7.26
CA ARG A 73 8.33 11.61 6.50
C ARG A 73 9.02 10.30 6.94
N PRO A 74 9.45 9.43 6.01
CA PRO A 74 10.18 8.22 6.35
C PRO A 74 11.38 8.52 7.26
N ALA A 75 11.50 7.77 8.36
CA ALA A 75 12.67 7.87 9.24
C ALA A 75 13.98 7.47 8.55
N TRP A 76 13.87 6.63 7.50
CA TRP A 76 14.98 6.19 6.66
C TRP A 76 14.62 6.44 5.20
N ALA A 77 15.34 7.32 4.52
CA ALA A 77 15.01 7.72 3.14
C ALA A 77 15.13 6.54 2.16
N GLU A 78 16.07 5.66 2.43
CA GLU A 78 16.36 4.45 1.67
C GLU A 78 15.39 3.31 1.97
N ALA A 79 14.33 3.51 2.77
CA ALA A 79 13.29 2.51 2.99
C ALA A 79 12.13 2.58 1.97
N GLY A 80 12.31 3.33 0.88
CA GLY A 80 11.31 3.49 -0.17
C GLY A 80 11.29 2.36 -1.20
N ALA A 81 10.44 2.56 -2.21
CA ALA A 81 10.37 1.88 -3.51
C ALA A 81 11.62 1.08 -3.94
N GLU A 82 12.69 1.82 -4.23
CA GLU A 82 13.97 1.35 -4.80
C GLU A 82 15.04 1.11 -3.71
N GLY A 83 14.61 1.03 -2.45
CA GLY A 83 15.45 1.04 -1.27
C GLY A 83 15.69 -0.33 -0.62
N VAL A 84 16.24 -0.31 0.59
CA VAL A 84 16.49 -1.50 1.41
C VAL A 84 15.19 -1.89 2.13
N GLY A 85 14.87 -3.18 2.10
CA GLY A 85 13.74 -3.72 2.85
C GLY A 85 13.94 -3.62 4.37
N GLY A 86 12.85 -3.70 5.13
CA GLY A 86 12.84 -3.62 6.61
C GLY A 86 12.27 -2.31 7.15
N GLY A 87 12.04 -1.31 6.30
CA GLY A 87 11.43 -0.02 6.64
C GLY A 87 10.04 0.20 6.02
N GLU A 88 9.29 -0.87 5.76
CA GLU A 88 8.03 -0.87 5.01
C GLU A 88 6.96 0.01 5.63
N LEU A 89 7.03 0.28 6.94
CA LEU A 89 6.11 1.18 7.64
C LEU A 89 6.80 2.48 8.13
N SER A 90 8.01 2.77 7.66
CA SER A 90 8.79 3.96 8.09
C SER A 90 8.08 5.29 7.80
N HIS A 91 7.16 5.29 6.84
CA HIS A 91 6.33 6.43 6.42
C HIS A 91 4.99 6.52 7.18
N VAL A 92 4.77 5.67 8.18
CA VAL A 92 3.56 5.60 9.01
C VAL A 92 3.88 6.05 10.43
N ALA A 93 3.09 6.94 11.01
CA ALA A 93 3.24 7.37 12.39
C ALA A 93 3.21 6.17 13.36
N LEU A 94 4.03 6.21 14.42
CA LEU A 94 4.17 5.08 15.35
C LEU A 94 2.84 4.58 15.96
N PRO A 95 1.89 5.45 16.38
CA PRO A 95 0.58 4.98 16.83
C PRO A 95 -0.17 4.19 15.75
N ALA A 96 -0.16 4.68 14.51
CA ALA A 96 -0.79 4.02 13.38
C ALA A 96 -0.10 2.70 13.00
N GLN A 97 1.23 2.58 13.15
CA GLN A 97 1.92 1.30 12.98
C GLN A 97 1.42 0.21 13.95
N ARG A 98 1.11 0.58 15.19
CA ARG A 98 0.54 -0.36 16.18
C ARG A 98 -0.87 -0.78 15.79
N THR A 99 -1.69 0.16 15.32
CA THR A 99 -3.03 -0.12 14.80
C THR A 99 -2.97 -1.04 13.58
N TRP A 100 -2.07 -0.77 12.64
CA TRP A 100 -1.82 -1.61 11.47
C TRP A 100 -1.53 -3.06 11.87
N LYS A 101 -0.58 -3.27 12.78
CA LYS A 101 -0.23 -4.63 13.26
C LYS A 101 -1.41 -5.32 13.92
N ARG A 102 -2.20 -4.60 14.73
CA ARG A 102 -3.42 -5.14 15.35
C ARG A 102 -4.43 -5.58 14.29
N TRP A 103 -4.67 -4.77 13.25
CA TRP A 103 -5.58 -5.12 12.17
C TRP A 103 -5.15 -6.38 11.42
N VAL A 104 -3.87 -6.48 11.06
CA VAL A 104 -3.32 -7.68 10.38
C VAL A 104 -3.46 -8.91 11.27
N LEU A 105 -3.11 -8.83 12.55
CA LEU A 105 -3.25 -9.95 13.48
C LEU A 105 -4.72 -10.38 13.65
N ALA A 106 -5.63 -9.42 13.81
CA ALA A 106 -7.05 -9.70 13.95
C ALA A 106 -7.65 -10.37 12.70
N ASP A 107 -7.27 -9.91 11.50
CA ASP A 107 -7.72 -10.54 10.25
C ASP A 107 -7.17 -11.96 10.08
N CYS A 108 -5.89 -12.20 10.43
CA CYS A 108 -5.30 -13.54 10.42
C CYS A 108 -6.03 -14.50 11.36
N LEU A 109 -6.25 -14.10 12.61
CA LEU A 109 -6.95 -14.93 13.61
C LEU A 109 -8.37 -15.25 13.14
N ARG A 110 -9.10 -14.29 12.57
CA ARG A 110 -10.47 -14.51 12.08
C ARG A 110 -10.55 -15.49 10.92
N ARG A 111 -9.51 -15.57 10.08
CA ARG A 111 -9.53 -16.36 8.84
C ARG A 111 -8.93 -17.75 8.99
N ILE A 112 -7.93 -17.90 9.87
CA ILE A 112 -7.09 -19.10 9.96
C ILE A 112 -7.19 -19.76 11.35
N GLY A 113 -7.56 -18.99 12.37
CA GLY A 113 -7.59 -19.43 13.77
C GLY A 113 -8.88 -20.11 14.20
#